data_AF-A0A8J7U1P2-F1
#
_entry.id   AF-A0A8J7U1P2-F1
#
_cell.length_a   1.000
_cell.length_b   1.000
_cell.length_c   1.000
_cell.angle_alpha   90.00
_cell.angle_beta   90.00
_cell.angle_gamma   90.00
#
_symmetry.space_group_name_H-M   'P 1'
#
loop_
_entity.id
_entity.type
_entity.pdbx_description
1 polymer ?
#
loop_
_entity_poly.entity_id
_entity_poly.type
_entity_poly.pdbx_seq_one_letter_code
_entity_poly.pdbx_strand_id
1 'polypeptide(L)'
;MTALEPSIRPKITTGPISGSHKVYAGELRVPVRRVELTNGEHFDVYDTSGPYTDPDAIIDVQRGLPKSRASWINGREHRTQLEWARAGVITEEMAFIAAREKMPAELVRDEVARGRAIIPVNKNHPESEPMIIGKKFLVKVNANIGNSAVTSSIEEEVEKMVWATRWGADTIMDLST
;
A
#
# COMPACT_ATOMS: atom_id res chain seq x y z
N MET A 1 2.20 18.72 24.26
CA MET A 1 1.74 18.76 22.86
C MET A 1 2.08 20.12 22.30
N THR A 2 3.22 20.24 21.65
CA THR A 2 3.56 21.45 20.90
C THR A 2 2.80 21.35 19.59
N ALA A 3 1.88 22.30 19.35
CA ALA A 3 1.19 22.41 18.08
C ALA A 3 2.23 22.59 16.96
N LEU A 4 1.98 21.99 15.80
CA LEU A 4 2.78 22.14 14.59
C LEU A 4 3.01 23.63 14.32
N GLU A 5 4.28 24.06 14.23
CA GLU A 5 4.59 25.38 13.66
C GLU A 5 4.16 25.37 12.19
N PRO A 6 3.24 26.25 11.74
CA PRO A 6 2.65 26.18 10.40
C PRO A 6 3.63 26.38 9.22
N SER A 7 4.89 26.72 9.49
CA SER A 7 5.85 27.19 8.48
C SER A 7 6.87 26.14 8.01
N ILE A 8 6.96 24.96 8.62
CA ILE A 8 7.93 23.93 8.22
C ILE A 8 7.21 22.85 7.41
N ARG A 9 7.45 22.81 6.09
CA ARG A 9 7.01 21.70 5.25
C ARG A 9 7.92 20.49 5.52
N PRO A 10 7.39 19.33 5.93
CA PRO A 10 8.19 18.14 6.13
C PRO A 10 8.92 17.80 4.83
N LYS A 11 10.25 17.67 4.88
CA LYS A 11 11.03 17.22 3.72
C LYS A 11 10.93 15.69 3.64
N ILE A 12 9.86 15.23 3.02
CA ILE A 12 9.65 13.81 2.73
C ILE A 12 10.31 13.40 1.42
N THR A 13 10.87 12.19 1.37
CA THR A 13 11.48 11.64 0.16
C THR A 13 10.41 11.30 -0.87
N THR A 14 10.43 12.00 -2.02
CA THR A 14 9.51 11.76 -3.13
C THR A 14 10.24 11.59 -4.45
N GLY A 15 9.48 11.27 -5.49
CA GLY A 15 9.95 11.15 -6.87
C GLY A 15 10.32 9.71 -7.25
N PRO A 16 10.49 9.44 -8.55
CA PRO A 16 10.76 8.10 -9.05
C PRO A 16 11.97 7.45 -8.39
N ILE A 17 11.93 6.13 -8.25
CA ILE A 17 13.10 5.35 -7.82
C ILE A 17 14.06 5.27 -9.00
N SER A 18 15.33 5.60 -8.79
CA SER A 18 16.36 5.68 -9.84
C SER A 18 16.36 4.46 -10.75
N GLY A 19 16.38 4.71 -12.07
CA GLY A 19 16.33 3.65 -13.09
C GLY A 19 14.95 3.04 -13.33
N SER A 20 13.89 3.62 -12.76
CA SER A 20 12.52 3.11 -12.92
C SER A 20 11.48 4.21 -12.84
N HIS A 21 10.25 3.89 -13.25
CA HIS A 21 9.09 4.79 -13.11
C HIS A 21 7.84 4.00 -12.70
N LYS A 22 6.87 4.70 -12.09
CA LYS A 22 5.57 4.12 -11.72
C LYS A 22 4.73 3.91 -12.97
N VAL A 23 4.06 2.76 -13.05
CA VAL A 23 2.98 2.50 -14.01
C VAL A 23 1.80 1.87 -13.27
N TYR A 24 0.61 1.97 -13.85
CA TYR A 24 -0.61 1.42 -13.29
C TYR A 24 -1.22 0.40 -14.26
N ALA A 25 -1.55 -0.78 -13.76
CA ALA A 25 -2.11 -1.88 -14.54
C ALA A 25 -3.61 -2.05 -14.28
N GLY A 26 -4.37 -2.30 -15.35
CA GLY A 26 -5.80 -2.61 -15.30
C GLY A 26 -6.69 -1.47 -14.82
N GLU A 27 -8.00 -1.75 -14.74
CA GLU A 27 -9.02 -0.76 -14.37
C GLU A 27 -8.92 -0.31 -12.91
N LEU A 28 -8.49 -1.21 -12.01
CA LEU A 28 -8.28 -0.91 -10.60
C LEU A 28 -6.98 -0.15 -10.32
N ARG A 29 -6.22 0.22 -11.38
CA ARG A 29 -4.95 0.95 -11.30
C ARG A 29 -3.99 0.32 -10.28
N VAL A 30 -3.64 -0.94 -10.48
CA VAL A 30 -2.69 -1.64 -9.62
C VAL A 30 -1.28 -1.09 -9.86
N PRO A 31 -0.56 -0.61 -8.82
CA PRO A 31 0.75 0.00 -8.98
C PRO A 31 1.80 -1.05 -9.30
N VAL A 32 2.65 -0.72 -10.26
CA VAL A 32 3.80 -1.51 -10.69
C VAL A 32 4.95 -0.54 -10.94
N ARG A 33 6.18 -0.99 -10.72
CA ARG A 33 7.37 -0.22 -11.07
C ARG A 33 8.04 -0.81 -12.29
N ARG A 34 8.19 0.00 -13.33
CA ARG A 34 8.76 -0.42 -14.61
C ARG A 34 10.22 -0.01 -14.71
N VAL A 35 11.06 -0.97 -15.05
CA VAL A 35 12.47 -0.78 -15.40
C VAL A 35 12.62 -0.98 -16.90
N GLU A 36 13.04 0.07 -17.61
CA GLU A 36 13.33 -0.02 -19.04
C GLU A 36 14.68 -0.70 -19.26
N LEU A 37 14.72 -1.65 -20.19
CA LEU A 37 15.92 -2.40 -20.53
C LEU A 37 16.56 -1.84 -21.81
N THR A 38 17.87 -2.06 -21.97
CA THR A 38 18.62 -1.53 -23.13
C THR A 38 18.22 -2.18 -24.46
N ASN A 39 17.51 -3.31 -24.43
CA ASN A 39 16.98 -3.99 -25.61
C ASN A 39 15.59 -3.49 -26.05
N GLY A 40 15.04 -2.46 -25.38
CA GLY A 40 13.70 -1.92 -25.64
C GLY A 40 12.55 -2.72 -25.02
N GLU A 41 12.86 -3.78 -24.26
CA GLU A 41 11.89 -4.45 -23.39
C GLU A 41 11.84 -3.76 -22.02
N HIS A 42 10.92 -4.21 -21.17
CA HIS A 42 10.82 -3.73 -19.80
C HIS A 42 10.69 -4.89 -18.81
N PHE A 43 11.08 -4.63 -17.56
CA PHE A 43 10.86 -5.52 -16.44
C PHE A 43 10.00 -4.82 -15.37
N ASP A 44 8.85 -5.42 -15.10
CA ASP A 44 7.86 -4.92 -14.16
C ASP A 44 8.04 -5.58 -12.79
N VAL A 45 8.31 -4.77 -11.77
CA VAL A 45 8.50 -5.21 -10.39
C VAL A 45 7.36 -4.78 -9.48
N TYR A 46 7.16 -5.55 -8.42
CA TYR A 46 6.26 -5.20 -7.32
C TYR A 46 6.70 -3.88 -6.70
N ASP A 47 5.73 -3.03 -6.36
CA ASP A 47 6.00 -1.70 -5.85
C ASP A 47 5.08 -1.37 -4.68
N THR A 48 5.67 -1.13 -3.51
CA THR A 48 4.96 -0.77 -2.27
C THR A 48 5.10 0.70 -1.90
N SER A 49 5.82 1.47 -2.71
CA SER A 49 6.18 2.86 -2.42
C SER A 49 5.01 3.86 -2.51
N GLY A 50 3.83 3.39 -2.93
CA GLY A 50 2.61 4.18 -3.02
C GLY A 50 2.74 5.40 -3.93
N PRO A 51 1.93 6.46 -3.68
CA PRO A 51 1.95 7.69 -4.48
C PRO A 51 3.26 8.48 -4.40
N TYR A 52 4.13 8.22 -3.42
CA TYR A 52 5.34 9.02 -3.18
C TYR A 52 6.36 8.96 -4.33
N THR A 53 6.31 7.92 -5.16
CA THR A 53 7.19 7.77 -6.33
C THR A 53 6.48 7.97 -7.66
N ASP A 54 5.20 8.33 -7.64
CA ASP A 54 4.46 8.75 -8.81
C ASP A 54 4.77 10.24 -9.07
N PRO A 55 5.39 10.61 -10.20
CA PRO A 55 5.71 12.00 -10.51
C PRO A 55 4.47 12.89 -10.67
N ASP A 56 3.30 12.29 -10.95
CA ASP A 56 2.05 13.02 -11.15
C ASP A 56 1.23 13.16 -9.86
N ALA A 57 1.65 12.52 -8.76
CA ALA A 57 0.97 12.59 -7.48
C ALA A 57 1.29 13.90 -6.74
N ILE A 58 0.25 14.58 -6.27
CA ILE A 58 0.38 15.74 -5.38
C ILE A 58 0.48 15.23 -3.94
N ILE A 59 1.67 15.32 -3.35
CA ILE A 59 1.90 14.89 -1.97
C ILE A 59 1.78 16.07 -1.01
N ASP A 60 0.75 16.01 -0.17
CA ASP A 60 0.51 16.94 0.93
C ASP A 60 0.25 16.13 2.21
N VAL A 61 1.26 16.07 3.08
CA VAL A 61 1.20 15.31 4.34
C VAL A 61 0.08 15.82 5.26
N GLN A 62 -0.24 17.13 5.21
CA GLN A 62 -1.28 17.71 6.06
C GLN A 62 -2.68 17.34 5.58
N ARG A 63 -2.86 17.11 4.27
CA ARG A 63 -4.13 16.65 3.69
C ARG A 63 -4.28 15.14 3.71
N GLY A 64 -3.17 14.41 3.79
CA GLY A 64 -3.13 12.95 3.68
C GLY A 64 -3.21 12.47 2.22
N LEU A 65 -3.11 11.15 2.06
CA LEU A 65 -3.15 10.51 0.74
C LEU A 65 -4.58 10.46 0.17
N PRO A 66 -4.73 10.34 -1.16
CA PRO A 66 -6.02 10.08 -1.78
C PRO A 66 -6.66 8.79 -1.24
N LYS A 67 -7.96 8.86 -0.95
CA LYS A 67 -8.76 7.72 -0.47
C LYS A 67 -9.16 6.78 -1.61
N SER A 68 -8.18 6.11 -2.21
CA SER A 68 -8.32 5.28 -3.41
C SER A 68 -9.43 4.23 -3.32
N ARG A 69 -9.67 3.67 -2.13
CA ARG A 69 -10.69 2.64 -1.88
C ARG A 69 -12.06 3.18 -1.50
N ALA A 70 -12.24 4.49 -1.36
CA ALA A 70 -13.49 5.06 -0.83
C ALA A 70 -14.72 4.62 -1.65
N SER A 71 -14.62 4.60 -2.98
CA SER A 71 -15.71 4.17 -3.86
C SER A 71 -16.06 2.69 -3.72
N TRP A 72 -15.12 1.83 -3.32
CA TRP A 72 -15.35 0.39 -3.15
C TRP A 72 -16.07 0.09 -1.82
N ILE A 73 -15.78 0.90 -0.81
CA ILE A 73 -16.28 0.72 0.56
C ILE A 73 -17.64 1.41 0.74
N ASN A 74 -17.87 2.55 0.07
CA ASN A 74 -19.09 3.34 0.22
C ASN A 74 -20.34 2.53 -0.17
N GLY A 75 -21.29 2.42 0.76
CA GLY A 75 -22.54 1.68 0.54
C GLY A 75 -22.42 0.15 0.63
N ARG A 76 -21.22 -0.40 0.87
CA ARG A 76 -21.01 -1.85 1.08
C ARG A 76 -21.41 -2.26 2.49
N GLU A 77 -22.03 -3.45 2.59
CA GLU A 77 -22.31 -4.09 3.87
C GLU A 77 -21.04 -4.26 4.70
N HIS A 78 -21.13 -4.03 6.00
CA HIS A 78 -20.00 -4.08 6.91
C HIS A 78 -19.58 -5.52 7.23
N ARG A 79 -18.75 -6.08 6.35
CA ARG A 79 -18.17 -7.42 6.47
C ARG A 79 -16.66 -7.40 6.27
N THR A 80 -15.99 -8.34 6.90
CA THR A 80 -14.58 -8.64 6.70
C THR A 80 -14.35 -9.33 5.35
N GLN A 81 -13.11 -9.30 4.86
CA GLN A 81 -12.73 -10.03 3.65
C GLN A 81 -12.91 -11.56 3.81
N LEU A 82 -12.78 -12.10 5.02
CA LEU A 82 -13.05 -13.51 5.31
C LEU A 82 -14.53 -13.86 5.12
N GLU A 83 -15.44 -13.02 5.59
CA GLU A 83 -16.88 -13.22 5.43
C GLU A 83 -17.29 -13.12 3.96
N TRP A 84 -16.78 -12.14 3.22
CA TRP A 84 -17.01 -12.04 1.77
C TRP A 84 -16.49 -13.27 1.02
N ALA A 85 -15.27 -13.71 1.34
CA ALA A 85 -14.68 -14.89 0.71
C ALA A 85 -15.50 -16.15 0.96
N ARG A 86 -15.97 -16.37 2.19
CA ARG A 86 -16.83 -17.52 2.54
C ARG A 86 -18.22 -17.44 1.92
N ALA A 87 -18.72 -16.24 1.64
CA ALA A 87 -19.93 -16.04 0.85
C ALA A 87 -19.72 -16.25 -0.66
N GLY A 88 -18.51 -16.60 -1.11
CA GLY A 88 -18.17 -16.84 -2.51
C GLY A 88 -17.93 -15.57 -3.34
N VAL A 89 -17.95 -14.40 -2.71
CA VAL A 89 -17.83 -13.10 -3.37
C VAL A 89 -16.36 -12.71 -3.52
N ILE A 90 -15.99 -12.26 -4.72
CA ILE A 90 -14.71 -11.61 -5.01
C ILE A 90 -14.91 -10.11 -4.85
N THR A 91 -14.23 -9.51 -3.88
CA THR A 91 -14.23 -8.05 -3.68
C THR A 91 -13.22 -7.38 -4.61
N GLU A 92 -13.29 -6.05 -4.75
CA GLU A 92 -12.28 -5.25 -5.46
C GLU A 92 -10.92 -5.37 -4.78
N GLU A 93 -10.85 -5.52 -3.44
CA GLU A 93 -9.58 -5.80 -2.79
C GLU A 93 -8.97 -7.14 -3.26
N MET A 94 -9.78 -8.19 -3.37
CA MET A 94 -9.32 -9.48 -3.89
C MET A 94 -8.91 -9.39 -5.37
N ALA A 95 -9.67 -8.67 -6.20
CA ALA A 95 -9.34 -8.47 -7.61
C ALA A 95 -8.07 -7.61 -7.80
N PHE A 96 -7.90 -6.57 -6.99
CA PHE A 96 -6.69 -5.73 -6.96
C PHE A 96 -5.46 -6.58 -6.63
N ILE A 97 -5.56 -7.40 -5.58
CA ILE A 97 -4.48 -8.32 -5.15
C ILE A 97 -4.18 -9.37 -6.22
N ALA A 98 -5.22 -9.93 -6.85
CA ALA A 98 -5.06 -10.91 -7.90
C ALA A 98 -4.21 -10.36 -9.06
N ALA A 99 -4.53 -9.15 -9.51
CA ALA A 99 -3.73 -8.45 -10.51
C ALA A 99 -2.30 -8.12 -10.00
N ARG A 100 -2.16 -7.70 -8.75
CA ARG A 100 -0.85 -7.36 -8.14
C ARG A 100 0.08 -8.57 -7.99
N GLU A 101 -0.46 -9.73 -7.63
CA GLU A 101 0.26 -11.00 -7.49
C GLU A 101 0.36 -11.78 -8.81
N LYS A 102 -0.29 -11.30 -9.89
CA LYS A 102 -0.41 -11.98 -11.19
C LYS A 102 -1.01 -13.39 -11.06
N MET A 103 -2.09 -13.51 -10.29
CA MET A 103 -2.81 -14.76 -10.03
C MET A 103 -4.32 -14.62 -10.25
N PRO A 104 -5.09 -15.72 -10.39
CA PRO A 104 -6.54 -15.67 -10.47
C PRO A 104 -7.18 -15.13 -9.17
N ALA A 105 -8.26 -14.36 -9.30
CA ALA A 105 -8.97 -13.80 -8.15
C ALA A 105 -9.69 -14.86 -7.31
N GLU A 106 -10.09 -15.96 -7.92
CA GLU A 106 -10.66 -17.13 -7.25
C GLU A 106 -9.66 -17.76 -6.29
N LEU A 107 -8.36 -17.78 -6.65
CA LEU A 107 -7.32 -18.27 -5.76
C LEU A 107 -7.19 -17.39 -4.52
N VAL A 108 -7.21 -16.06 -4.68
CA VAL A 108 -7.18 -15.10 -3.58
C VAL A 108 -8.37 -15.34 -2.64
N ARG A 109 -9.59 -15.38 -3.20
CA ARG A 109 -10.81 -15.67 -2.44
C ARG A 109 -10.71 -17.01 -1.71
N ASP A 110 -10.30 -18.07 -2.38
CA ASP A 110 -10.28 -19.42 -1.80
C ASP A 110 -9.27 -19.57 -0.66
N GLU A 111 -8.08 -18.94 -0.79
CA GLU A 111 -7.09 -18.93 0.29
C GLU A 111 -7.57 -18.12 1.49
N VAL A 112 -8.26 -16.99 1.26
CA VAL A 112 -8.87 -16.19 2.32
C VAL A 112 -10.01 -16.97 2.99
N ALA A 113 -10.93 -17.56 2.23
CA ALA A 113 -12.09 -18.31 2.76
C ALA A 113 -11.67 -19.47 3.67
N ARG A 114 -10.57 -20.15 3.32
CA ARG A 114 -9.97 -21.26 4.09
C ARG A 114 -9.08 -20.81 5.24
N GLY A 115 -8.91 -19.49 5.44
CA GLY A 115 -8.10 -18.92 6.52
C GLY A 115 -6.58 -19.14 6.35
N ARG A 116 -6.10 -19.40 5.13
CA ARG A 116 -4.67 -19.58 4.83
C ARG A 116 -3.98 -18.30 4.33
N ALA A 117 -4.78 -17.28 4.04
CA ALA A 117 -4.30 -15.95 3.71
C ALA A 117 -5.22 -14.89 4.33
N ILE A 118 -4.67 -13.71 4.56
CA ILE A 118 -5.39 -12.55 5.10
C ILE A 118 -5.16 -11.31 4.25
N ILE A 119 -6.16 -10.42 4.24
CA ILE A 119 -6.10 -9.12 3.57
C ILE A 119 -6.32 -8.04 4.65
N PRO A 120 -5.26 -7.37 5.13
CA PRO A 120 -5.35 -6.38 6.20
C PRO A 120 -5.86 -5.03 5.66
N VAL A 121 -7.18 -4.88 5.54
CA VAL A 121 -7.80 -3.72 4.88
C VAL A 121 -8.95 -3.11 5.71
N ASN A 122 -8.60 -2.50 6.83
CA ASN A 122 -9.58 -1.78 7.66
C ASN A 122 -10.36 -0.78 6.79
N LYS A 123 -11.69 -0.75 6.91
CA LYS A 123 -12.57 0.16 6.16
C LYS A 123 -12.28 1.64 6.44
N ASN A 124 -11.71 1.94 7.61
CA ASN A 124 -11.31 3.30 8.00
C ASN A 124 -9.92 3.70 7.48
N HIS A 125 -9.24 2.82 6.74
CA HIS A 125 -7.97 3.10 6.06
C HIS A 125 -8.18 3.03 4.52
N PRO A 126 -8.99 3.93 3.93
CA PRO A 126 -9.30 3.91 2.51
C PRO A 126 -8.14 4.35 1.60
N GLU A 127 -7.06 4.88 2.15
CA GLU A 127 -5.84 5.27 1.45
C GLU A 127 -4.97 4.05 1.07
N SER A 128 -5.16 2.91 1.73
CA SER A 128 -4.32 1.73 1.57
C SER A 128 -4.42 1.14 0.15
N GLU A 129 -3.29 0.80 -0.46
CA GLU A 129 -3.26 -0.08 -1.64
C GLU A 129 -3.29 -1.55 -1.18
N PRO A 130 -4.35 -2.34 -1.47
CA PRO A 130 -4.50 -3.68 -0.89
C PRO A 130 -3.33 -4.63 -1.20
N MET A 131 -3.01 -5.48 -0.23
CA MET A 131 -2.03 -6.55 -0.33
C MET A 131 -2.51 -7.78 0.45
N ILE A 132 -1.87 -8.92 0.23
CA ILE A 132 -2.21 -10.21 0.85
C ILE A 132 -1.02 -10.83 1.55
N ILE A 133 -1.28 -11.47 2.69
CA ILE A 133 -0.29 -12.26 3.42
C ILE A 133 -0.77 -13.70 3.42
N GLY A 134 0.02 -14.62 2.84
CA GLY A 134 -0.29 -16.04 2.80
C GLY A 134 0.75 -16.85 2.04
N LYS A 135 0.86 -18.15 2.35
CA LYS A 135 1.94 -19.02 1.85
C LYS A 135 2.00 -19.17 0.33
N LYS A 136 0.89 -18.95 -0.37
CA LYS A 136 0.80 -19.07 -1.84
C LYS A 136 1.17 -17.80 -2.60
N PHE A 137 1.37 -16.69 -1.90
CA PHE A 137 1.65 -15.37 -2.49
C PHE A 137 3.13 -15.02 -2.28
N LEU A 138 3.60 -13.92 -2.88
CA LEU A 138 4.95 -13.44 -2.61
C LEU A 138 5.17 -13.26 -1.10
N VAL A 139 6.37 -13.57 -0.61
CA VAL A 139 6.74 -13.30 0.79
C VAL A 139 6.67 -11.79 1.03
N LYS A 140 6.14 -11.40 2.19
CA LYS A 140 5.91 -10.00 2.56
C LYS A 140 6.83 -9.61 3.72
N VAL A 141 7.29 -8.37 3.73
CA VAL A 141 8.20 -7.81 4.72
C VAL A 141 7.52 -6.66 5.47
N ASN A 142 7.68 -6.65 6.79
CA ASN A 142 7.22 -5.56 7.65
C ASN A 142 8.40 -4.70 8.10
N ALA A 143 8.24 -3.38 8.14
CA ALA A 143 9.17 -2.49 8.84
C ALA A 143 8.50 -1.89 10.09
N ASN A 144 9.25 -1.80 11.18
CA ASN A 144 8.80 -1.16 12.40
C ASN A 144 9.26 0.29 12.40
N ILE A 145 8.34 1.21 12.70
CA ILE A 145 8.61 2.61 13.00
C ILE A 145 8.10 2.91 14.41
N GLY A 146 8.28 4.14 14.87
CA GLY A 146 7.79 4.57 16.15
C GLY A 146 8.79 5.47 16.84
N ASN A 147 8.24 6.35 17.66
CA ASN A 147 9.03 7.22 18.50
C ASN A 147 9.25 6.63 19.90
N SER A 148 10.07 7.32 20.70
CA SER A 148 10.31 6.98 22.09
C SER A 148 10.22 8.24 22.95
N ALA A 149 10.01 8.08 24.26
CA ALA A 149 9.98 9.14 25.25
C ALA A 149 11.20 10.08 25.23
N VAL A 150 12.31 9.67 24.60
CA VAL A 150 13.58 10.41 24.58
C VAL A 150 13.78 11.24 23.29
N THR A 151 13.09 10.89 22.19
CA THR A 151 13.20 11.59 20.89
C THR A 151 11.91 11.43 20.09
N SER A 152 11.25 12.53 19.69
CA SER A 152 10.28 12.44 18.59
C SER A 152 9.94 13.77 17.90
N SER A 153 9.75 13.68 16.59
CA SER A 153 8.99 14.62 15.77
C SER A 153 8.07 13.79 14.86
N ILE A 154 6.86 14.28 14.58
CA ILE A 154 5.88 13.58 13.72
C ILE A 154 6.45 13.42 12.31
N GLU A 155 7.22 14.41 11.87
CA GLU A 155 7.83 14.48 10.54
C GLU A 155 8.84 13.36 10.33
N GLU A 156 9.63 13.03 11.35
CA GLU A 156 10.61 11.94 11.28
C GLU A 156 9.90 10.58 11.13
N GLU A 157 8.79 10.37 11.83
CA GLU A 157 8.02 9.11 11.72
C GLU A 157 7.35 8.96 10.35
N VAL A 158 6.83 10.05 9.78
CA VAL A 158 6.30 10.04 8.41
C VAL A 158 7.42 9.74 7.40
N GLU A 159 8.61 10.34 7.55
CA GLU A 159 9.73 10.05 6.66
C GLU A 159 10.22 8.60 6.79
N LYS A 160 10.30 8.04 8.00
CA LYS A 160 10.61 6.62 8.21
C LYS A 160 9.62 5.71 7.47
N MET A 161 8.32 6.02 7.54
CA MET A 161 7.28 5.28 6.83
C MET A 161 7.46 5.36 5.31
N VAL A 162 7.67 6.57 4.77
CA VAL A 162 7.88 6.79 3.33
C VAL A 162 9.15 6.09 2.86
N TRP A 163 10.23 6.18 3.63
CA TRP A 163 11.51 5.56 3.31
C TRP A 163 11.41 4.03 3.31
N ALA A 164 10.76 3.44 4.31
CA ALA A 164 10.59 2.00 4.41
C ALA A 164 9.79 1.43 3.23
N THR A 165 8.66 2.05 2.90
CA THR A 165 7.82 1.61 1.77
C THR A 165 8.49 1.86 0.42
N ARG A 166 9.27 2.94 0.27
CA ARG A 166 10.12 3.19 -0.92
C ARG A 166 11.06 2.02 -1.21
N TRP A 167 11.58 1.36 -0.18
CA TRP A 167 12.55 0.26 -0.31
C TRP A 167 11.93 -1.13 -0.18
N GLY A 168 10.60 -1.25 -0.23
CA GLY A 168 9.93 -2.54 -0.35
C GLY A 168 9.35 -3.10 0.94
N ALA A 169 9.19 -2.29 2.01
CA ALA A 169 8.32 -2.70 3.11
C ALA A 169 6.88 -2.81 2.60
N ASP A 170 6.24 -3.96 2.79
CA ASP A 170 4.86 -4.23 2.40
C ASP A 170 3.86 -3.75 3.45
N THR A 171 4.26 -3.82 4.72
CA THR A 171 3.50 -3.33 5.86
C THR A 171 4.39 -2.55 6.80
N ILE A 172 3.77 -1.66 7.57
CA ILE A 172 4.42 -0.87 8.61
C ILE A 172 3.69 -1.10 9.93
N MET A 173 4.44 -1.19 11.01
CA MET A 173 3.91 -1.18 12.37
C MET A 173 4.45 0.04 13.11
N ASP A 174 3.56 0.89 13.60
CA ASP A 174 3.90 1.96 14.55
C ASP A 174 3.96 1.38 15.97
N LEU A 175 5.16 1.38 16.54
CA LEU A 175 5.48 0.87 17.87
C LEU A 175 5.86 2.00 18.84
N SER A 176 5.38 3.23 18.60
CA SER A 176 5.59 4.37 19.48
C SER A 176 5.20 4.07 20.93
N THR A 177 6.03 4.50 21.88
CA THR A 177 5.86 4.27 23.34
C THR A 177 5.77 5.56 24.14
#